data_AF-A0A958P260-F1
#
_entry.id   AF-A0A958P260-F1
#
_cell.length_a   1.000
_cell.length_b   1.000
_cell.length_c   1.000
_cell.angle_alpha   90.00
_cell.angle_beta   90.00
_cell.angle_gamma   90.00
#
_symmetry.space_group_name_H-M   'P 1'
#
loop_
_entity.id
_entity.type
_entity.pdbx_description
1 polymer ?
#
loop_
_entity_poly.entity_id
_entity_poly.type
_entity_poly.pdbx_seq_one_letter_code
_entity_poly.pdbx_strand_id
1 'polypeptide(L)' 'MNLLLADTRPFFDACPRCGSRALEKLRTHSHCIECNYFETSESDPIESLMVDLNQEIEQLDAHTKQEKKQRLDKIQAA' A
#
# COMPACT_ATOMS: atom_id res chain seq x y z
N MET A 1 11.03 43.30 2.67
CA MET A 1 11.10 42.53 3.93
C MET A 1 10.66 41.12 3.61
N ASN A 2 11.56 40.14 3.77
CA ASN A 2 11.26 38.72 3.56
C ASN A 2 10.43 38.20 4.74
N LEU A 3 9.16 37.87 4.50
CA LEU A 3 8.33 37.07 5.40
C LEU A 3 8.52 35.59 5.01
N LEU A 4 9.64 35.01 5.42
CA LEU A 4 9.87 33.57 5.27
C LEU A 4 9.78 32.93 6.66
N LEU A 5 8.81 32.02 6.82
CA LEU A 5 8.76 30.93 7.82
C LEU A 5 8.24 31.25 9.24
N ALA A 6 7.03 31.81 9.36
CA ALA A 6 6.28 31.72 10.62
C ALA A 6 4.86 31.18 10.33
N ASP A 7 4.47 30.14 11.05
CA ASP A 7 3.12 29.54 11.12
C ASP A 7 2.74 28.42 10.12
N THR A 8 3.50 27.32 10.13
CA THR A 8 2.89 25.99 9.92
C THR A 8 2.89 25.22 11.23
N ARG A 9 2.10 25.69 12.23
CA ARG A 9 1.86 24.88 13.41
C ARG A 9 1.06 23.65 12.99
N PRO A 10 1.47 22.43 13.39
CA PRO A 10 0.66 21.25 13.14
C PRO A 10 -0.75 21.45 13.71
N PHE A 11 -1.75 21.21 12.87
CA PHE A 11 -3.14 21.23 13.32
C PHE A 11 -3.42 19.90 14.02
N PHE A 12 -3.68 19.95 15.32
CA PHE A 12 -4.06 18.78 16.11
C PHE A 12 -5.57 18.58 16.11
N ASP A 13 -6.00 17.37 15.77
CA ASP A 13 -7.41 16.96 15.76
C ASP A 13 -7.64 15.73 16.67
N ALA A 14 -8.90 15.34 16.83
CA ALA A 14 -9.26 14.08 17.49
C ALA A 14 -8.82 12.89 16.62
N CYS A 15 -8.11 11.94 17.22
CA CYS A 15 -7.74 10.71 16.56
C CYS A 15 -8.97 9.79 16.41
N PRO A 16 -9.27 9.27 15.20
CA PRO A 16 -10.42 8.37 15.00
C PRO A 16 -10.25 7.00 15.67
N ARG A 17 -9.02 6.62 16.05
CA ARG A 17 -8.71 5.35 16.69
C ARG A 17 -8.82 5.40 18.22
N CYS A 18 -8.19 6.39 18.85
CA CYS A 18 -8.12 6.47 20.33
C CYS A 18 -8.94 7.60 20.95
N GLY A 19 -9.48 8.53 20.15
CA GLY A 19 -10.25 9.68 20.62
C GLY A 19 -9.42 10.83 21.20
N SER A 20 -8.11 10.64 21.44
CA SER A 20 -7.23 11.71 21.94
C SER A 20 -7.11 12.85 20.93
N ARG A 21 -7.04 14.11 21.42
CA ARG A 21 -6.80 15.31 20.60
C ARG A 21 -5.33 15.47 20.23
N ALA A 22 -4.79 14.42 19.63
CA ALA A 22 -3.37 14.22 19.41
C ALA A 22 -3.08 13.70 17.99
N LEU A 23 -4.03 13.85 17.06
CA LEU A 23 -3.84 13.57 15.64
C LEU A 23 -3.17 14.78 14.98
N GLU A 24 -1.88 14.69 14.71
CA GLU A 24 -1.12 15.68 13.97
C GLU A 24 -1.46 15.59 12.47
N LYS A 25 -2.05 16.64 11.90
CA LYS A 25 -2.30 16.76 10.46
C LYS A 25 -1.15 17.50 9.78
N LEU A 26 -0.43 16.79 8.92
CA LEU A 26 0.64 17.32 8.08
C LEU A 26 0.13 17.42 6.63
N ARG A 27 0.88 18.10 5.75
CA ARG A 27 0.46 18.34 4.36
C ARG A 27 0.21 17.05 3.56
N THR A 28 0.96 15.99 3.84
CA THR A 28 0.95 14.75 3.06
C THR A 28 0.43 13.54 3.82
N HIS A 29 0.31 13.63 5.13
CA HIS A 29 -0.11 12.52 5.99
C HIS A 29 -0.63 13.05 7.32
N SER A 30 -1.38 12.23 8.05
CA SER A 30 -1.76 12.50 9.43
C SER A 30 -1.32 11.35 10.31
N HIS A 31 -0.83 11.63 11.52
CA HIS A 31 -0.53 10.58 12.50
C HIS A 31 -0.86 10.99 13.93
N CYS A 32 -1.21 10.01 14.77
CA CYS A 32 -1.52 10.26 16.17
C CYS A 32 -0.32 9.93 17.06
N ILE A 33 0.15 10.93 17.82
CA ILE A 33 1.33 10.80 18.70
C ILE A 33 1.10 9.88 19.91
N GLU A 34 -0.16 9.60 20.25
CA GLU A 34 -0.53 8.77 21.40
C GLU A 34 -0.64 7.27 21.05
N CYS A 35 -1.27 6.95 19.93
CA CYS A 35 -1.61 5.56 19.57
C CYS A 35 -0.96 5.08 18.27
N ASN A 36 -0.07 5.89 17.68
CA ASN A 36 0.61 5.61 16.42
C ASN A 36 -0.35 5.24 15.27
N TYR A 37 -1.57 5.79 15.29
CA TYR A 37 -2.49 5.69 14.15
C TYR A 37 -1.97 6.56 13.01
N PHE A 38 -1.97 6.04 11.79
CA PHE A 38 -1.64 6.79 10.58
C PHE A 38 -2.85 6.79 9.66
N GLU A 39 -3.23 7.97 9.18
CA GLU A 39 -4.26 8.11 8.15
C GLU A 39 -3.59 7.87 6.80
N THR A 40 -3.77 6.67 6.25
CA THR A 40 -3.33 6.34 4.90
C THR A 40 -4.26 7.06 3.93
N SER A 41 -3.79 8.11 3.27
CA SER A 41 -4.55 8.75 2.19
C SER A 41 -4.85 7.70 1.12
N GLU A 42 -6.11 7.59 0.73
CA GLU A 42 -6.63 6.57 -0.18
C GLU A 42 -5.92 6.56 -1.54
N SER A 43 -4.88 5.71 -1.62
CA SER A 43 -4.31 5.04 -2.77
C SER A 43 -2.86 4.76 -2.40
N ASP A 44 -2.61 3.67 -1.65
CA ASP A 44 -1.22 3.25 -1.46
C ASP A 44 -0.73 2.72 -2.83
N PRO A 45 0.21 3.40 -3.51
CA PRO A 45 0.70 2.93 -4.81
C PRO A 45 1.33 1.54 -4.69
N ILE A 46 1.79 1.16 -3.49
CA ILE A 46 2.33 -0.16 -3.20
C ILE A 46 1.24 -1.23 -3.32
N GLU A 47 0.04 -0.96 -2.80
CA GLU A 47 -1.08 -1.92 -2.85
C GLU A 47 -1.51 -2.19 -4.30
N SER A 48 -1.56 -1.15 -5.13
CA SER A 48 -1.84 -1.31 -6.57
C SER A 48 -0.78 -2.15 -7.28
N LEU A 49 0.51 -1.91 -6.99
CA LEU A 49 1.60 -2.70 -7.58
C LEU A 49 1.59 -4.17 -7.12
N MET A 50 1.15 -4.43 -5.88
CA MET A 50 1.03 -5.80 -5.37
C MET A 50 -0.06 -6.59 -6.10
N VAL A 51 -1.16 -5.95 -6.48
CA VAL A 51 -2.22 -6.60 -7.27
C VAL A 51 -1.69 -7.02 -8.64
N ASP A 52 -1.00 -6.13 -9.34
CA ASP A 52 -0.45 -6.41 -10.68
C ASP A 52 0.58 -7.55 -10.65
N LEU A 53 1.49 -7.53 -9.66
CA LEU A 53 2.50 -8.58 -9.51
C LEU A 53 1.90 -9.95 -9.19
N ASN A 54 0.86 -10.00 -8.34
CA ASN A 54 0.18 -11.25 -8.03
C ASN A 54 -0.49 -11.85 -9.27
N GLN A 55 -1.11 -11.01 -10.11
CA GLN A 55 -1.70 -11.45 -11.36
C GLN A 55 -0.65 -12.01 -12.33
N GLU A 56 0.53 -11.40 -12.41
CA GLU A 56 1.62 -11.90 -13.26
C GLU A 56 2.15 -13.26 -12.77
N ILE A 57 2.31 -13.44 -11.45
CA ILE A 57 2.74 -14.71 -10.85
C ILE A 57 1.74 -15.84 -11.19
N GLU A 58 0.45 -15.59 -11.07
CA GLU A 58 -0.59 -16.57 -11.39
C GLU A 58 -0.54 -17.02 -12.86
N GLN A 59 -0.27 -16.08 -13.78
CA GLN A 59 -0.13 -16.38 -15.20
C GLN A 59 1.10 -17.25 -15.48
N LEU A 60 2.24 -16.95 -14.86
CA LEU A 60 3.47 -17.74 -14.99
C LEU A 60 3.30 -19.16 -14.45
N ASP A 61 2.59 -19.31 -13.32
CA ASP A 61 2.28 -20.60 -12.73
C ASP A 61 1.36 -21.43 -13.64
N ALA A 62 0.34 -20.80 -14.21
CA ALA A 62 -0.57 -21.45 -15.16
C ALA A 62 0.20 -21.92 -16.41
N HIS A 63 1.07 -21.08 -16.96
CA HIS A 63 1.90 -21.42 -18.11
C HIS A 63 2.81 -22.61 -17.81
N THR A 64 3.50 -22.58 -16.67
CA THR A 64 4.40 -23.66 -16.25
C THR A 64 3.67 -24.99 -16.05
N LYS A 65 2.46 -24.96 -15.46
CA LYS A 65 1.60 -26.16 -15.32
C LYS A 65 1.19 -26.71 -16.68
N GLN A 66 0.82 -25.84 -17.61
CA GLN A 66 0.43 -26.22 -18.96
C GLN A 66 1.60 -26.88 -19.72
N GLU A 67 2.79 -26.28 -19.69
CA GLU A 67 3.96 -26.86 -20.35
C GLU A 67 4.33 -28.24 -19.80
N LYS A 68 4.29 -28.40 -18.46
CA LYS A 68 4.54 -29.71 -17.83
C LYS A 68 3.54 -30.75 -18.29
N LYS A 69 2.24 -30.41 -18.32
CA LYS A 69 1.19 -31.31 -18.82
C LYS A 69 1.45 -31.71 -20.28
N GLN A 70 1.74 -30.74 -21.14
CA GLN A 70 2.05 -31.02 -22.55
C GLN A 70 3.26 -31.94 -22.72
N ARG A 71 4.29 -31.80 -21.88
CA ARG A 71 5.46 -32.69 -21.89
C ARG A 71 5.10 -34.12 -21.45
N LEU A 72 4.28 -34.26 -20.40
CA LEU A 72 3.78 -35.54 -19.93
C LEU A 72 2.94 -36.26 -20.99
N ASP A 73 2.00 -35.54 -21.60
CA ASP A 73 1.13 -36.10 -22.65
C ASP A 73 1.96 -36.59 -23.85
N LYS A 74 3.02 -35.86 -24.23
CA LYS A 74 3.94 -36.26 -25.31
C LYS A 74 4.75 -37.53 -24.97
N ILE A 75 5.14 -37.73 -23.72
CA ILE A 75 5.85 -38.94 -23.28
C ILE A 75 4.91 -40.15 -23.32
N GLN A 76 3.64 -39.96 -22.93
CA GLN A 76 2.66 -41.05 -22.89
C GLN A 76 2.15 -41.46 -24.29
N ALA A 77 2.31 -40.61 -25.29
CA ALA A 77 1.91 -40.85 -26.67
C ALA A 77 3.03 -41.45 -27.56
N ALA A 78 4.23 -41.65 -27.02
CA ALA A 78 5.40 -42.21 -27.71
C ALA A 78 5.65 -43.67 -27.29
#